data_AF-A0A2H0H8F3-F1
#
_entry.id   AF-A0A2H0H8F3-F1
#
_cell.length_a   1.000
_cell.length_b   1.000
_cell.length_c   1.000
_cell.angle_alpha   90.00
_cell.angle_beta   90.00
_cell.angle_gamma   90.00
#
_symmetry.space_group_name_H-M   'P 1'
#
loop_
_entity.id
_entity.type
_entity.pdbx_description
1 polymer ?
#
loop_
_entity_poly.entity_id
_entity_poly.type
_entity_poly.pdbx_seq_one_letter_code
_entity_poly.pdbx_strand_id
1 'polypeptide(L)'
;MIKYFSKSYFSRYAWLLTIVVVGWLPQFIHPAKCEGFPSYLFLPFQSVFDSFPITGIIFTLLVYVFSVFFLNFISIEHHISGKVNTLPIFIYILFTASISAYFTTNSFIWISLLLLWMLRHCLSLYQRESTITNALNAGLLLSVASFFYPPLIYLILLIWFSLLLHRVNSWRAYVTSLLGLLGPYLFLLTWFFMTDQLKSATANFVGEILPVVNFKPDLPWTELAVFTLLLLLGILFSVKLASSLGEKNINLRRNLFILLLFFAFQLLLILIFNKSSLAFMLLGIPYAFIVAHQLVLLKKTRLINLILLVITLFIVGNHLMILFNAY
;
A
#
# COMPACT_ATOMS: atom_id res chain seq x y z
N MET A 1 -19.25 -9.64 -11.32
CA MET A 1 -17.85 -9.16 -11.26
C MET A 1 -16.90 -10.21 -10.69
N ILE A 2 -17.16 -10.78 -9.51
CA ILE A 2 -16.25 -11.72 -8.83
C ILE A 2 -15.90 -12.95 -9.69
N LYS A 3 -16.90 -13.65 -10.26
CA LYS A 3 -16.66 -14.79 -11.17
C LYS A 3 -15.85 -14.38 -12.41
N TYR A 4 -16.01 -13.14 -12.88
CA TYR A 4 -15.29 -12.60 -14.02
C TYR A 4 -13.83 -12.27 -13.69
N PHE A 5 -13.45 -11.91 -12.47
CA PHE A 5 -12.03 -11.67 -12.12
C PHE A 5 -11.33 -12.89 -11.47
N SER A 6 -12.09 -13.94 -11.17
CA SER A 6 -11.58 -15.18 -10.56
C SER A 6 -10.75 -16.11 -11.47
N LYS A 7 -10.50 -15.73 -12.74
CA LYS A 7 -9.63 -16.49 -13.66
C LYS A 7 -8.60 -15.56 -14.30
N SER A 8 -7.47 -16.09 -14.72
CA SER A 8 -6.39 -15.34 -15.36
C SER A 8 -6.43 -15.48 -16.89
N TYR A 9 -7.14 -14.56 -17.56
CA TYR A 9 -7.07 -14.41 -19.02
C TYR A 9 -6.41 -13.07 -19.36
N PHE A 10 -5.63 -13.05 -20.43
CA PHE A 10 -4.96 -11.84 -20.94
C PHE A 10 -5.93 -10.67 -21.12
N SER A 11 -7.12 -10.93 -21.67
CA SER A 11 -8.18 -9.94 -21.87
C SER A 11 -8.59 -9.20 -20.58
N ARG A 12 -8.45 -9.82 -19.41
CA ARG A 12 -8.81 -9.21 -18.12
C ARG A 12 -7.74 -8.26 -17.61
N TYR A 13 -6.47 -8.56 -17.86
CA TYR A 13 -5.38 -7.63 -17.58
C TYR A 13 -5.47 -6.41 -18.49
N ALA A 14 -5.78 -6.61 -19.78
CA ALA A 14 -6.00 -5.51 -20.72
C ALA A 14 -7.17 -4.61 -20.25
N TRP A 15 -8.30 -5.19 -19.85
CA TRP A 15 -9.44 -4.44 -19.29
C TRP A 15 -9.12 -3.68 -17.99
N LEU A 16 -8.28 -4.23 -17.11
CA LEU A 16 -7.88 -3.54 -15.88
C LEU A 16 -6.91 -2.40 -16.19
N LEU A 17 -5.99 -2.60 -17.13
CA LEU A 17 -5.10 -1.54 -17.61
C LEU A 17 -5.88 -0.39 -18.24
N THR A 18 -6.91 -0.67 -19.04
CA THR A 18 -7.74 0.40 -19.62
C THR A 18 -8.45 1.20 -18.55
N ILE A 19 -8.99 0.56 -17.50
CA ILE A 19 -9.60 1.26 -16.36
C ILE A 19 -8.58 2.20 -15.68
N VAL A 20 -7.35 1.72 -15.48
CA VAL A 20 -6.28 2.54 -14.89
C VAL A 20 -5.99 3.74 -15.79
N VAL A 21 -5.68 3.51 -17.07
CA VAL A 21 -5.33 4.60 -18.00
C VAL A 21 -6.46 5.63 -18.10
N VAL A 22 -7.72 5.18 -18.20
CA VAL A 22 -8.89 6.07 -18.24
C VAL A 22 -9.03 6.89 -16.95
N GLY A 23 -8.78 6.30 -15.78
CA GLY A 23 -8.81 7.02 -14.50
C GLY A 23 -7.73 8.11 -14.39
N TRP A 24 -6.58 7.94 -15.07
CA TRP A 24 -5.50 8.93 -15.11
C TRP A 24 -5.70 10.03 -16.17
N LEU A 25 -6.63 9.86 -17.13
CA LEU A 25 -6.87 10.84 -18.21
C LEU A 25 -7.15 12.28 -17.72
N PRO A 26 -7.96 12.52 -16.68
CA PRO A 26 -8.23 13.88 -16.20
C PRO A 26 -6.97 14.67 -15.87
N GLN A 27 -5.93 14.01 -15.36
CA GLN A 27 -4.68 14.66 -14.96
C GLN A 27 -3.81 15.08 -16.13
N PHE A 28 -3.94 14.41 -17.28
CA PHE A 28 -3.26 14.85 -18.50
C PHE A 28 -3.88 16.14 -19.06
N ILE A 29 -5.17 16.38 -18.78
CA ILE A 29 -5.89 17.57 -19.23
C ILE A 29 -5.68 18.72 -18.24
N HIS A 30 -5.85 18.44 -16.94
CA HIS A 30 -5.65 19.39 -15.84
C HIS A 30 -4.66 18.81 -14.83
N PRO A 31 -3.35 19.04 -15.03
CA PRO A 31 -2.34 18.52 -14.12
C PRO A 31 -2.49 19.15 -12.72
N ALA A 32 -2.83 18.32 -11.74
CA ALA A 32 -2.78 18.71 -10.34
C ALA A 32 -1.32 18.86 -9.88
N LYS A 33 -1.10 19.68 -8.84
CA LYS A 33 0.21 19.79 -8.19
C LYS A 33 0.63 18.46 -7.59
N CYS A 34 1.93 18.26 -7.45
CA CYS A 34 2.45 17.05 -6.82
C CYS A 34 2.12 17.04 -5.32
N GLU A 35 1.39 16.01 -4.88
CA GLU A 35 0.91 15.87 -3.50
C GLU A 35 1.74 14.85 -2.73
N GLY A 36 2.01 15.10 -1.47
CA GLY A 36 2.76 14.14 -0.67
C GLY A 36 3.10 14.63 0.72
N PHE A 37 3.66 13.74 1.51
CA PHE A 37 4.21 14.13 2.79
C PHE A 37 5.53 14.89 2.56
N PRO A 38 5.67 16.14 3.04
CA PRO A 38 6.83 16.98 2.78
C PRO A 38 8.04 16.43 3.55
N SER A 39 8.73 15.48 2.93
CA SER A 39 9.89 14.81 3.47
C SER A 39 11.15 15.21 2.70
N TYR A 40 12.31 15.14 3.34
CA TYR A 40 13.59 15.56 2.75
C TYR A 40 13.89 14.90 1.40
N LEU A 41 13.54 13.63 1.22
CA LEU A 41 13.74 12.95 -0.04
C LEU A 41 12.68 13.27 -1.08
N PHE A 42 11.47 13.64 -0.68
CA PHE A 42 10.39 13.94 -1.63
C PHE A 42 10.47 15.35 -2.19
N LEU A 43 10.88 16.33 -1.38
CA LEU A 43 10.99 17.74 -1.78
C LEU A 43 11.74 17.99 -3.11
N PRO A 44 12.92 17.40 -3.37
CA PRO A 44 13.59 17.61 -4.65
C PRO A 44 12.75 17.08 -5.83
N PHE A 45 12.12 15.90 -5.70
CA PHE A 45 11.25 15.37 -6.75
C PHE A 45 9.99 16.22 -6.93
N GLN A 46 9.41 16.72 -5.84
CA GLN A 46 8.24 17.59 -5.89
C GLN A 46 8.53 18.84 -6.71
N SER A 47 9.69 19.49 -6.49
CA SER A 47 10.07 20.69 -7.24
C SER A 47 10.24 20.45 -8.75
N VAL A 48 10.78 19.29 -9.13
CA VAL A 48 10.96 18.89 -10.53
C VAL A 48 9.61 18.58 -11.17
N PHE A 49 8.75 17.82 -10.47
CA PHE A 49 7.44 17.44 -11.00
C PHE A 49 6.45 18.60 -11.06
N ASP A 50 6.54 19.57 -10.14
CA ASP A 50 5.75 20.80 -10.25
C ASP A 50 6.21 21.67 -11.43
N SER A 51 7.51 21.64 -11.77
CA SER A 51 8.04 22.33 -12.96
C SER A 51 7.66 21.63 -14.27
N PHE A 52 7.63 20.29 -14.26
CA PHE A 52 7.32 19.45 -15.42
C PHE A 52 6.22 18.44 -15.10
N PRO A 53 4.94 18.87 -14.99
CA PRO A 53 3.86 18.05 -14.44
C PRO A 53 3.60 16.77 -15.23
N ILE A 54 3.70 16.82 -16.56
CA ILE A 54 3.50 15.64 -17.43
C ILE A 54 4.53 14.54 -17.12
N THR A 55 5.77 14.91 -16.79
CA THR A 55 6.81 13.93 -16.44
C THR A 55 6.50 13.23 -15.12
N GLY A 56 6.00 13.99 -14.13
CA GLY A 56 5.53 13.46 -12.86
C GLY A 56 4.38 12.47 -13.06
N ILE A 57 3.37 12.86 -13.84
CA ILE A 57 2.20 12.01 -14.15
C ILE A 57 2.62 10.69 -14.80
N ILE A 58 3.47 10.74 -15.83
CA ILE A 58 3.93 9.54 -16.53
C ILE A 58 4.73 8.63 -15.57
N PHE A 59 5.62 9.22 -14.77
CA PHE A 59 6.40 8.48 -13.79
C PHE A 59 5.51 7.78 -12.76
N THR A 60 4.56 8.50 -12.15
CA THR A 60 3.67 7.92 -11.12
C THR A 60 2.70 6.91 -11.69
N LEU A 61 2.22 7.10 -12.92
CA LEU A 61 1.40 6.12 -13.62
C LEU A 61 2.18 4.83 -13.86
N LEU A 62 3.44 4.91 -14.30
CA LEU A 62 4.29 3.73 -14.49
C LEU A 62 4.54 2.98 -13.16
N VAL A 63 4.86 3.71 -12.08
CA VAL A 63 5.02 3.14 -10.74
C VAL A 63 3.72 2.47 -10.28
N TYR A 64 2.57 3.11 -10.51
CA TYR A 64 1.27 2.56 -10.14
C TYR A 64 0.94 1.29 -10.93
N VAL A 65 1.10 1.29 -12.25
CA VAL A 65 0.89 0.12 -13.11
C VAL A 65 1.81 -1.03 -12.67
N PHE A 66 3.08 -0.75 -12.42
CA PHE A 66 4.02 -1.75 -11.92
C PHE A 66 3.58 -2.32 -10.56
N SER A 67 3.12 -1.47 -9.64
CA SER A 67 2.61 -1.88 -8.32
C SER A 67 1.42 -2.83 -8.44
N VAL A 68 0.49 -2.55 -9.35
CA VAL A 68 -0.69 -3.39 -9.60
C VAL A 68 -0.29 -4.80 -10.06
N PHE A 69 0.61 -4.89 -11.04
CA PHE A 69 1.09 -6.18 -11.54
C PHE A 69 1.92 -6.93 -10.50
N PHE A 70 2.78 -6.21 -9.77
CA PHE A 70 3.62 -6.78 -8.75
C PHE A 70 2.81 -7.33 -7.56
N LEU A 71 1.75 -6.62 -7.15
CA LEU A 71 0.78 -7.11 -6.16
C LEU A 71 0.17 -8.45 -6.60
N ASN A 72 -0.24 -8.53 -7.88
CA ASN A 72 -0.81 -9.77 -8.41
C ASN A 72 0.19 -10.91 -8.46
N PHE A 73 1.43 -10.62 -8.85
CA PHE A 73 2.54 -11.57 -8.83
C PHE A 73 2.74 -12.15 -7.42
N ILE A 74 2.78 -11.30 -6.38
CA ILE A 74 2.90 -11.73 -4.98
C ILE A 74 1.70 -12.62 -4.56
N SER A 75 0.48 -12.26 -4.98
CA SER A 75 -0.72 -13.06 -4.70
C SER A 75 -0.61 -14.47 -5.26
N ILE A 76 -0.08 -14.60 -6.48
CA ILE A 76 0.12 -15.87 -7.19
C ILE A 76 1.27 -16.67 -6.54
N GLU A 77 2.42 -16.03 -6.31
CA GLU A 77 3.63 -16.63 -5.73
C GLU A 77 3.35 -17.28 -4.37
N HIS A 78 2.57 -16.62 -3.52
CA HIS A 78 2.24 -17.09 -2.17
C HIS A 78 0.87 -17.79 -2.07
N HIS A 79 0.21 -18.05 -3.20
CA HIS A 79 -1.12 -18.68 -3.28
C HIS A 79 -2.17 -18.02 -2.38
N ILE A 80 -2.08 -16.71 -2.14
CA ILE A 80 -2.92 -15.98 -1.19
C ILE A 80 -4.38 -16.10 -1.59
N SER A 81 -4.73 -15.81 -2.84
CA SER A 81 -6.12 -15.85 -3.33
C SER A 81 -6.48 -17.16 -4.04
N GLY A 82 -5.70 -18.23 -3.83
CA GLY A 82 -5.86 -19.50 -4.56
C GLY A 82 -5.10 -19.54 -5.89
N LYS A 83 -5.68 -20.20 -6.92
CA LYS A 83 -5.09 -20.27 -8.28
C LYS A 83 -5.07 -18.89 -8.95
N VAL A 84 -4.23 -18.76 -9.98
CA VAL A 84 -4.01 -17.53 -10.77
C VAL A 84 -5.32 -16.79 -11.08
N ASN A 85 -5.51 -15.64 -10.43
CA ASN A 85 -6.69 -14.79 -10.58
C ASN A 85 -6.29 -13.31 -10.63
N THR A 86 -7.18 -12.48 -11.16
CA THR A 86 -6.97 -11.02 -11.31
C THR A 86 -7.79 -10.22 -10.30
N LEU A 87 -8.37 -10.91 -9.31
CA LEU A 87 -9.21 -10.30 -8.30
C LEU A 87 -8.44 -9.35 -7.36
N PRO A 88 -7.21 -9.65 -6.91
CA PRO A 88 -6.41 -8.72 -6.12
C PRO A 88 -6.19 -7.39 -6.85
N ILE A 89 -5.92 -7.44 -8.16
CA ILE A 89 -5.77 -6.23 -9.00
C ILE A 89 -7.05 -5.40 -8.99
N PHE A 90 -8.20 -6.03 -9.29
CA PHE A 90 -9.47 -5.32 -9.36
C PHE A 90 -9.80 -4.62 -8.03
N ILE A 91 -9.59 -5.30 -6.91
CA ILE A 91 -9.87 -4.74 -5.58
C ILE A 91 -8.89 -3.63 -5.23
N TYR A 92 -7.60 -3.80 -5.56
CA TYR A 92 -6.60 -2.75 -5.35
C TYR A 92 -6.98 -1.49 -6.13
N ILE A 93 -7.28 -1.61 -7.42
CA ILE A 93 -7.71 -0.48 -8.26
C ILE A 93 -8.99 0.17 -7.72
N LEU A 94 -9.95 -0.63 -7.27
CA LEU A 94 -11.19 -0.11 -6.69
C LEU A 94 -10.93 0.66 -5.38
N PHE A 95 -10.06 0.13 -4.52
CA PHE A 95 -9.68 0.80 -3.28
C PHE A 95 -8.91 2.09 -3.56
N THR A 96 -7.92 2.07 -4.44
CA THR A 96 -7.15 3.25 -4.78
C THR A 96 -8.00 4.30 -5.48
N ALA A 97 -8.90 3.90 -6.37
CA ALA A 97 -9.77 4.84 -7.06
C ALA A 97 -10.79 5.55 -6.14
N SER A 98 -11.00 5.05 -4.92
CA SER A 98 -11.91 5.67 -3.94
C SER A 98 -11.44 7.02 -3.40
N ILE A 99 -10.13 7.31 -3.47
CA ILE A 99 -9.54 8.59 -3.09
C ILE A 99 -9.00 9.23 -4.36
N SER A 100 -9.48 10.43 -4.72
CA SER A 100 -9.15 11.03 -6.01
C SER A 100 -7.66 11.35 -6.16
N ALA A 101 -7.00 11.68 -5.06
CA ALA A 101 -5.55 11.92 -4.97
C ALA A 101 -4.67 10.70 -5.31
N TYR A 102 -5.22 9.51 -5.57
CA TYR A 102 -4.43 8.39 -6.10
C TYR A 102 -4.12 8.52 -7.58
N PHE A 103 -4.94 9.28 -8.30
CA PHE A 103 -4.71 9.53 -9.71
C PHE A 103 -3.78 10.73 -9.92
N THR A 104 -3.40 11.47 -8.88
CA THR A 104 -2.43 12.56 -8.95
C THR A 104 -0.99 12.07 -8.76
N THR A 105 -0.03 12.92 -9.10
CA THR A 105 1.39 12.67 -8.85
C THR A 105 1.65 12.69 -7.34
N ASN A 106 1.75 11.52 -6.70
CA ASN A 106 1.87 11.45 -5.24
C ASN A 106 2.93 10.47 -4.70
N SER A 107 3.55 10.82 -3.57
CA SER A 107 4.59 10.01 -2.88
C SER A 107 4.09 8.67 -2.31
N PHE A 108 2.84 8.60 -1.85
CA PHE A 108 2.22 7.39 -1.29
C PHE A 108 2.10 6.24 -2.30
N ILE A 109 2.02 6.51 -3.61
CA ILE A 109 2.12 5.48 -4.65
C ILE A 109 3.51 4.84 -4.62
N TRP A 110 4.56 5.62 -4.38
CA TRP A 110 5.95 5.17 -4.41
C TRP A 110 6.24 4.36 -3.15
N ILE A 111 5.77 4.87 -2.01
CA ILE A 111 5.76 4.15 -0.73
C ILE A 111 5.02 2.82 -0.88
N SER A 112 3.87 2.80 -1.56
CA SER A 112 3.08 1.58 -1.74
C SER A 112 3.88 0.51 -2.49
N LEU A 113 4.65 0.88 -3.51
CA LEU A 113 5.53 -0.05 -4.22
C LEU A 113 6.63 -0.61 -3.29
N LEU A 114 7.29 0.26 -2.51
CA LEU A 114 8.33 -0.15 -1.57
C LEU A 114 7.78 -1.09 -0.49
N LEU A 115 6.57 -0.80 0.03
CA LEU A 115 5.89 -1.65 1.01
C LEU A 115 5.43 -2.98 0.41
N LEU A 116 4.98 -3.02 -0.84
CA LEU A 116 4.70 -4.28 -1.55
C LEU A 116 5.95 -5.16 -1.65
N TRP A 117 7.09 -4.54 -1.96
CA TRP A 117 8.36 -5.28 -2.07
C TRP A 117 8.85 -5.77 -0.70
N MET A 118 8.76 -4.92 0.32
CA MET A 118 9.04 -5.31 1.71
C MET A 118 8.14 -6.47 2.16
N LEU A 119 6.84 -6.40 1.85
CA LEU A 119 5.87 -7.44 2.17
C LEU A 119 6.23 -8.77 1.49
N ARG A 120 6.64 -8.75 0.20
CA ARG A 120 7.11 -9.97 -0.49
C ARG A 120 8.24 -10.64 0.28
N HIS A 121 9.23 -9.87 0.75
CA HIS A 121 10.31 -10.42 1.56
C HIS A 121 9.81 -10.98 2.90
N CYS A 122 8.86 -10.32 3.56
CA CYS A 122 8.24 -10.84 4.80
C CYS A 122 7.52 -12.17 4.58
N LEU A 123 6.80 -12.31 3.45
CA LEU A 123 6.08 -13.53 3.07
C LEU A 123 7.02 -14.66 2.63
N SER A 124 8.27 -14.36 2.23
CA SER A 124 9.28 -15.35 1.84
C SER A 124 10.23 -15.77 2.96
N LEU A 125 10.09 -15.22 4.17
CA LEU A 125 10.96 -15.54 5.32
C LEU A 125 10.96 -17.01 5.75
N TYR A 126 9.96 -17.81 5.35
CA TYR A 126 9.96 -19.26 5.60
C TYR A 126 11.04 -20.02 4.83
N GLN A 127 11.60 -19.43 3.76
CA GLN A 127 12.65 -20.04 2.96
C GLN A 127 13.98 -19.98 3.74
N ARG A 128 14.41 -21.14 4.26
CA ARG A 128 15.55 -21.24 5.20
C ARG A 128 16.87 -20.72 4.62
N GLU A 129 17.11 -20.92 3.33
CA GLU A 129 18.38 -20.54 2.68
C GLU A 129 18.54 -19.03 2.53
N SER A 130 17.42 -18.28 2.44
CA SER A 130 17.40 -16.85 2.15
C SER A 130 16.83 -16.01 3.29
N THR A 131 16.69 -16.57 4.50
CA THR A 131 16.01 -15.87 5.61
C THR A 131 16.74 -14.59 6.04
N ILE A 132 18.07 -14.64 6.14
CA ILE A 132 18.89 -13.49 6.55
C ILE A 132 18.84 -12.38 5.49
N THR A 133 18.97 -12.75 4.21
CA THR A 133 18.94 -11.79 3.09
C THR A 133 17.55 -11.18 2.93
N ASN A 134 16.48 -11.96 3.05
CA ASN A 134 15.11 -11.46 3.06
C ASN A 134 14.85 -10.49 4.22
N ALA A 135 15.34 -10.79 5.42
CA ALA A 135 15.21 -9.92 6.59
C ALA A 135 15.96 -8.58 6.39
N LEU A 136 17.19 -8.64 5.88
CA LEU A 136 17.97 -7.45 5.53
C LEU A 136 17.26 -6.60 4.47
N ASN A 137 16.81 -7.21 3.38
CA ASN A 137 16.14 -6.52 2.27
C ASN A 137 14.81 -5.89 2.72
N ALA A 138 14.03 -6.58 3.57
CA ALA A 138 12.82 -6.01 4.15
C ALA A 138 13.12 -4.76 4.98
N GLY A 139 14.19 -4.80 5.81
CA GLY A 139 14.65 -3.65 6.59
C GLY A 139 15.12 -2.48 5.71
N LEU A 140 15.91 -2.77 4.67
CA LEU A 140 16.40 -1.77 3.71
C LEU A 140 15.24 -1.07 3.00
N LEU A 141 14.30 -1.83 2.43
CA LEU A 141 13.13 -1.27 1.76
C LEU A 141 12.27 -0.45 2.72
N LEU A 142 12.14 -0.90 3.97
CA LEU A 142 11.41 -0.16 4.98
C LEU A 142 12.05 1.19 5.31
N SER A 143 13.38 1.24 5.43
CA SER A 143 14.08 2.51 5.67
C SER A 143 13.92 3.52 4.55
N VAL A 144 13.96 3.06 3.30
CA VAL A 144 13.73 3.94 2.14
C VAL A 144 12.29 4.43 2.12
N ALA A 145 11.32 3.56 2.44
CA ALA A 145 9.91 3.97 2.55
C ALA A 145 9.69 4.99 3.68
N SER A 146 10.35 4.82 4.83
CA SER A 146 10.24 5.75 5.96
C SER A 146 10.92 7.09 5.71
N PHE A 147 11.78 7.22 4.71
CA PHE A 147 12.26 8.53 4.28
C PHE A 147 11.19 9.38 3.61
N PHE A 148 10.18 8.76 2.97
CA PHE A 148 9.03 9.47 2.40
C PHE A 148 7.93 9.70 3.43
N TYR A 149 7.72 8.72 4.33
CA TYR A 149 6.74 8.82 5.43
C TYR A 149 7.32 8.21 6.72
N PRO A 150 7.96 9.03 7.59
CA PRO A 150 8.70 8.59 8.78
C PRO A 150 7.97 7.65 9.74
N PRO A 151 6.65 7.80 9.98
CA PRO A 151 5.91 6.85 10.83
C PRO A 151 6.00 5.38 10.38
N LEU A 152 6.41 5.08 9.14
CA LEU A 152 6.59 3.70 8.68
C LEU A 152 7.70 2.95 9.39
N ILE A 153 8.65 3.64 10.03
CA ILE A 153 9.76 2.98 10.74
C ILE A 153 9.28 1.90 11.73
N TYR A 154 8.10 2.12 12.33
CA TYR A 154 7.46 1.19 13.27
C TYR A 154 6.99 -0.13 12.62
N LEU A 155 6.89 -0.22 11.29
CA LEU A 155 6.64 -1.49 10.59
C LEU A 155 7.79 -2.48 10.70
N ILE A 156 8.92 -2.12 11.33
CA ILE A 156 9.95 -3.10 11.72
C ILE A 156 9.36 -4.21 12.60
N LEU A 157 8.34 -3.87 13.40
CA LEU A 157 7.58 -4.84 14.20
C LEU A 157 6.90 -5.88 13.31
N LEU A 158 6.37 -5.51 12.15
CA LEU A 158 5.80 -6.46 11.19
C LEU A 158 6.85 -7.46 10.70
N ILE A 159 8.07 -6.99 10.41
CA ILE A 159 9.18 -7.85 10.00
C ILE A 159 9.50 -8.84 11.12
N TRP A 160 9.58 -8.38 12.38
CA TRP A 160 9.82 -9.27 13.52
C TRP A 160 8.68 -10.26 13.78
N PHE A 161 7.42 -9.81 13.69
CA PHE A 161 6.28 -10.71 13.79
C PHE A 161 6.27 -11.75 12.66
N SER A 162 6.63 -11.38 11.43
CA SER A 162 6.74 -12.33 10.33
C SER A 162 7.86 -13.37 10.54
N LEU A 163 8.99 -13.01 11.16
CA LEU A 163 10.01 -13.97 11.60
C LEU A 163 9.46 -14.95 12.64
N LEU A 164 8.79 -14.43 13.69
CA LEU A 164 8.18 -15.23 14.74
C LEU A 164 7.14 -16.22 14.19
N LEU A 165 6.25 -15.75 13.31
CA LEU A 165 5.19 -16.56 12.71
C LEU A 165 5.73 -17.68 11.83
N HIS A 166 6.82 -17.41 11.09
CA HIS A 166 7.52 -18.42 10.33
C HIS A 166 8.37 -19.37 11.18
N ARG A 167 8.43 -19.14 12.51
CA ARG A 167 9.25 -19.87 13.48
C ARG A 167 10.74 -19.76 13.16
N VAL A 168 11.16 -18.62 12.62
CA VAL A 168 12.57 -18.29 12.43
C VAL A 168 13.11 -17.80 13.78
N ASN A 169 13.79 -18.69 14.50
CA ASN A 169 14.37 -18.36 15.81
C ASN A 169 15.87 -17.98 15.74
N SER A 170 16.31 -17.46 14.60
CA SER A 170 17.69 -16.97 14.45
C SER A 170 17.74 -15.50 14.86
N TRP A 171 18.35 -15.21 16.01
CA TRP A 171 18.59 -13.82 16.45
C TRP A 171 19.28 -12.97 15.37
N ARG A 172 20.12 -13.62 14.55
CA ARG A 172 20.77 -13.02 13.37
C ARG A 172 19.77 -12.36 12.43
N ALA A 173 18.62 -12.98 12.16
CA ALA A 173 17.61 -12.41 11.25
C ALA A 173 16.97 -11.13 11.80
N TYR A 174 16.75 -11.05 13.12
CA TYR A 174 16.23 -9.84 13.78
C TYR A 174 17.25 -8.70 13.73
N VAL A 175 18.53 -9.02 13.99
CA VAL A 175 19.60 -8.04 13.92
C VAL A 175 19.84 -7.60 12.48
N THR A 176 19.81 -8.51 11.50
CA THR A 176 20.01 -8.12 10.10
C THR A 176 18.85 -7.29 9.57
N SER A 177 17.59 -7.52 9.98
CA SER A 177 16.50 -6.61 9.61
C SER A 177 16.69 -5.22 10.22
N LEU A 178 17.21 -5.13 11.45
CA LEU A 178 17.51 -3.85 12.09
C LEU A 178 18.69 -3.14 11.40
N LEU A 179 19.75 -3.88 11.05
CA LEU A 179 20.88 -3.33 10.28
C LEU A 179 20.44 -2.86 8.89
N GLY A 180 19.54 -3.60 8.25
CA GLY A 180 18.94 -3.18 6.98
C GLY A 180 18.16 -1.88 7.12
N LEU A 181 17.43 -1.71 8.23
CA LEU A 181 16.74 -0.46 8.52
C LEU A 181 17.72 0.68 8.83
N LEU A 182 18.67 0.46 9.73
CA LEU A 182 19.59 1.51 10.19
C LEU A 182 20.62 1.92 9.13
N GLY A 183 21.00 1.01 8.23
CA GLY A 183 22.03 1.24 7.21
C GLY A 183 21.81 2.53 6.42
N PRO A 184 20.67 2.70 5.71
CA PRO A 184 20.38 3.92 4.97
C PRO A 184 20.26 5.16 5.87
N TYR A 185 19.75 5.02 7.09
CA TYR A 185 19.71 6.13 8.05
C TYR A 185 21.11 6.61 8.43
N LEU A 186 22.09 5.73 8.56
CA LEU A 186 23.48 6.14 8.83
C LEU A 186 24.02 7.01 7.71
N PHE A 187 23.82 6.62 6.44
CA PHE A 187 24.22 7.45 5.30
C PHE A 187 23.53 8.81 5.28
N LEU A 188 22.22 8.83 5.53
CA LEU A 188 21.43 10.06 5.57
C LEU A 188 21.87 10.99 6.73
N LEU A 189 22.19 10.44 7.91
CA LEU A 189 22.76 11.21 9.02
C LEU A 189 24.15 11.76 8.69
N THR A 190 25.01 10.97 8.05
CA THR A 190 26.34 11.46 7.62
C THR A 190 26.23 12.58 6.60
N TRP A 191 25.28 12.50 5.66
CA TRP A 191 25.00 13.56 4.70
C TRP A 191 24.58 14.85 5.41
N PHE A 192 23.62 14.76 6.34
CA PHE A 192 23.18 15.94 7.11
C PHE A 192 24.25 16.52 8.03
N PHE A 193 25.17 15.69 8.52
CA PHE A 193 26.34 16.18 9.25
C PHE A 193 27.27 16.97 8.33
N MET A 194 27.54 16.47 7.11
CA MET A 194 28.40 17.16 6.15
C MET A 194 27.79 18.47 5.60
N THR A 195 26.46 18.59 5.58
CA THR A 195 25.75 19.81 5.12
C THR A 195 25.36 20.77 6.25
N ASP A 196 25.82 20.56 7.48
CA ASP A 196 25.47 21.34 8.68
C ASP A 196 23.96 21.40 8.98
N GLN A 197 23.18 20.43 8.49
CA GLN A 197 21.72 20.33 8.68
C GLN A 197 21.31 19.28 9.72
N LEU A 198 22.25 18.64 10.41
CA LEU A 198 21.97 17.52 11.32
C LEU A 198 20.95 17.87 12.41
N LYS A 199 21.06 19.04 13.04
CA LYS A 199 20.17 19.46 14.14
C LYS A 199 18.73 19.68 13.65
N SER A 200 18.53 20.36 12.53
CA SER A 200 17.20 20.61 11.97
C SER A 200 16.57 19.32 11.42
N ALA A 201 17.36 18.49 10.73
CA ALA A 201 16.89 17.21 10.19
C ALA A 201 16.44 16.24 11.29
N THR A 202 17.23 16.09 12.35
CA THR A 202 16.88 15.22 13.48
C THR A 202 15.66 15.74 14.24
N ALA A 203 15.55 17.05 14.48
CA ALA A 203 14.38 17.65 15.13
C ALA A 203 13.09 17.42 14.31
N ASN A 204 13.14 17.64 12.99
CA ASN A 204 12.01 17.41 12.10
C ASN A 204 11.60 15.93 12.10
N PHE A 205 12.57 15.03 11.92
CA PHE A 205 12.32 13.59 11.93
C PHE A 205 11.68 13.13 13.25
N VAL A 206 12.21 13.58 14.40
CA VAL A 206 11.65 13.28 15.72
C VAL A 206 10.21 13.79 15.82
N GLY A 207 9.92 15.01 15.39
CA GLY A 207 8.56 15.55 15.36
C GLY A 207 7.59 14.76 14.47
N GLU A 208 8.09 14.14 13.41
CA GLU A 208 7.30 13.33 12.48
C GLU A 208 6.98 11.93 13.01
N ILE A 209 7.88 11.33 13.80
CA ILE A 209 7.69 10.01 14.45
C ILE A 209 7.01 10.09 15.82
N LEU A 210 6.63 11.29 16.27
CA LEU A 210 5.84 11.50 17.48
C LEU A 210 4.33 11.46 17.17
N PRO A 211 3.53 10.83 18.06
CA PRO A 211 2.09 10.68 17.86
C PRO A 211 1.38 12.03 17.90
N VAL A 212 0.36 12.20 17.06
CA VAL A 212 -0.51 13.37 17.06
C VAL A 212 -1.93 12.88 17.20
N VAL A 213 -2.47 12.98 18.42
CA VAL A 213 -3.82 12.49 18.75
C VAL A 213 -4.87 13.53 18.35
N ASN A 214 -4.91 13.89 17.07
CA ASN A 214 -5.93 14.78 16.51
C ASN A 214 -6.37 14.24 15.15
N PHE A 215 -7.43 13.44 15.16
CA PHE A 215 -7.99 12.85 13.94
C PHE A 215 -8.93 13.84 13.24
N LYS A 216 -8.48 14.41 12.12
CA LYS A 216 -9.29 15.24 11.22
C LYS A 216 -8.96 14.86 9.77
N PRO A 217 -9.77 13.99 9.13
CA PRO A 217 -9.54 13.64 7.73
C PRO A 217 -9.90 14.82 6.84
N ASP A 218 -8.93 15.29 6.06
CA ASP A 218 -9.13 16.32 5.05
C ASP A 218 -9.46 15.64 3.71
N LEU A 219 -10.71 15.20 3.57
CA LEU A 219 -11.25 14.56 2.37
C LEU A 219 -12.68 15.06 2.12
N PRO A 220 -13.12 15.19 0.85
CA PRO A 220 -14.49 15.54 0.55
C PRO A 220 -15.46 14.46 1.08
N TRP A 221 -16.66 14.88 1.48
CA TRP A 221 -17.65 13.99 2.12
C TRP A 221 -17.99 12.74 1.31
N THR A 222 -18.00 12.85 -0.03
CA THR A 222 -18.27 11.73 -0.95
C THR A 222 -17.16 10.67 -0.89
N GLU A 223 -15.90 11.08 -0.93
CA GLU A 223 -14.75 10.16 -0.82
C GLU A 223 -14.68 9.55 0.57
N LEU A 224 -14.93 10.34 1.61
CA LEU A 224 -14.97 9.86 2.99
C LEU A 224 -16.05 8.78 3.18
N ALA A 225 -17.24 8.95 2.62
CA ALA A 225 -18.31 7.95 2.69
C ALA A 225 -17.93 6.62 2.00
N VAL A 226 -17.32 6.68 0.81
CA VAL A 226 -16.87 5.47 0.09
C VAL A 226 -15.73 4.80 0.83
N PHE A 227 -14.74 5.59 1.26
CA PHE A 227 -13.58 5.09 1.97
C PHE A 227 -13.98 4.41 3.29
N THR A 228 -14.86 5.02 4.07
CA THR A 228 -15.36 4.41 5.32
C THR A 228 -16.12 3.12 5.06
N LEU A 229 -16.92 3.04 4.00
CA LEU A 229 -17.59 1.79 3.61
C LEU A 229 -16.57 0.70 3.23
N LEU A 230 -15.55 1.03 2.43
CA LEU A 230 -14.49 0.09 2.06
C LEU A 230 -13.68 -0.36 3.29
N LEU A 231 -13.36 0.56 4.20
CA LEU A 231 -12.65 0.27 5.44
C LEU A 231 -13.46 -0.69 6.32
N LEU A 232 -14.78 -0.44 6.50
CA LEU A 232 -15.67 -1.34 7.22
C LEU A 232 -15.71 -2.73 6.58
N LEU A 233 -15.82 -2.81 5.25
CA LEU A 233 -15.78 -4.09 4.53
C LEU A 233 -14.44 -4.81 4.74
N GLY A 234 -13.33 -4.06 4.73
CA GLY A 234 -11.99 -4.56 5.03
C GLY A 234 -11.89 -5.17 6.42
N ILE A 235 -12.41 -4.47 7.44
CA ILE A 235 -12.47 -4.97 8.82
C ILE A 235 -13.34 -6.22 8.93
N LEU A 236 -14.53 -6.23 8.31
CA LEU A 236 -15.41 -7.40 8.34
C LEU A 236 -14.74 -8.64 7.73
N PHE A 237 -14.04 -8.47 6.61
CA PHE A 237 -13.29 -9.56 5.96
C PHE A 237 -12.01 -9.93 6.71
N SER A 238 -11.36 -9.00 7.41
CA SER A 238 -10.21 -9.32 8.26
C SER A 238 -10.64 -10.16 9.47
N VAL A 239 -11.76 -9.82 10.12
CA VAL A 239 -12.33 -10.61 11.23
C VAL A 239 -12.72 -12.01 10.77
N LYS A 240 -13.42 -12.12 9.63
CA LYS A 240 -13.77 -13.41 9.03
C LYS A 240 -12.54 -14.23 8.62
N LEU A 241 -11.50 -13.56 8.13
CA LEU A 241 -10.25 -14.21 7.81
C LEU A 241 -9.59 -14.77 9.07
N ALA A 242 -9.48 -13.96 10.13
CA ALA A 242 -8.89 -14.36 11.40
C ALA A 242 -9.57 -15.61 12.00
N SER A 243 -10.91 -15.69 11.96
CA SER A 243 -11.64 -16.85 12.49
C SER A 243 -11.46 -18.12 11.65
N SER A 244 -11.14 -18.00 10.36
CA SER A 244 -10.99 -19.14 9.44
C SER A 244 -9.53 -19.56 9.18
N LEU A 245 -8.56 -18.97 9.88
CA LEU A 245 -7.14 -19.31 9.75
C LEU A 245 -6.83 -20.76 10.11
N GLY A 246 -7.53 -21.32 11.11
CA GLY A 246 -7.32 -22.68 11.62
C GLY A 246 -7.56 -23.78 10.58
N GLU A 247 -8.31 -23.50 9.53
CA GLU A 247 -8.66 -24.44 8.46
C GLU A 247 -7.61 -24.45 7.33
N LYS A 248 -6.68 -23.49 7.32
CA LYS A 248 -5.73 -23.29 6.22
C LYS A 248 -4.44 -24.07 6.44
N ASN A 249 -3.80 -24.47 5.33
CA ASN A 249 -2.45 -25.04 5.33
C ASN A 249 -1.46 -24.14 6.09
N ILE A 250 -0.45 -24.74 6.73
CA ILE A 250 0.45 -24.04 7.67
C ILE A 250 1.10 -22.79 7.06
N ASN A 251 1.66 -22.90 5.85
CA ASN A 251 2.35 -21.76 5.21
C ASN A 251 1.36 -20.65 4.81
N LEU A 252 0.24 -21.03 4.20
CA LEU A 252 -0.81 -20.08 3.79
C LEU A 252 -1.44 -19.39 5.02
N ARG A 253 -1.64 -20.13 6.11
CA ARG A 253 -2.12 -19.58 7.39
C ARG A 253 -1.19 -18.49 7.93
N ARG A 254 0.12 -18.75 7.95
CA ARG A 254 1.13 -17.78 8.42
C ARG A 254 1.14 -16.53 7.54
N ASN A 255 1.13 -16.70 6.21
CA ASN A 255 1.08 -15.58 5.26
C ASN A 255 -0.19 -14.74 5.42
N LEU A 256 -1.35 -15.37 5.58
CA LEU A 256 -2.61 -14.66 5.83
C LEU A 256 -2.59 -13.92 7.18
N PHE A 257 -1.97 -14.49 8.22
CA PHE A 257 -1.81 -13.81 9.50
C PHE A 257 -0.84 -12.61 9.40
N ILE A 258 0.23 -12.71 8.61
CA ILE A 258 1.12 -11.56 8.32
C ILE A 258 0.34 -10.45 7.62
N LEU A 259 -0.52 -10.78 6.65
CA LEU A 259 -1.37 -9.79 5.97
C LEU A 259 -2.36 -9.10 6.93
N LEU A 260 -2.94 -9.85 7.87
CA LEU A 260 -3.80 -9.29 8.93
C LEU A 260 -3.03 -8.33 9.83
N LEU A 261 -1.82 -8.73 10.27
CA LEU A 261 -0.96 -7.85 11.05
C LEU A 261 -0.54 -6.62 10.24
N PHE A 262 -0.28 -6.77 8.95
CA PHE A 262 0.09 -5.66 8.08
C PHE A 262 -1.05 -4.63 7.98
N PHE A 263 -2.29 -5.11 7.76
CA PHE A 263 -3.48 -4.27 7.80
C PHE A 263 -3.64 -3.55 9.15
N ALA A 264 -3.51 -4.29 10.26
CA ALA A 264 -3.68 -3.75 11.60
C ALA A 264 -2.61 -2.72 11.96
N PHE A 265 -1.34 -2.99 11.66
CA PHE A 265 -0.25 -2.06 11.92
C PHE A 265 -0.38 -0.79 11.08
N GLN A 266 -0.66 -0.89 9.77
CA GLN A 266 -0.87 0.30 8.95
C GLN A 266 -2.04 1.14 9.46
N LEU A 267 -3.16 0.51 9.81
CA LEU A 267 -4.33 1.21 10.35
C LEU A 267 -3.99 1.91 11.67
N LEU A 268 -3.29 1.22 12.57
CA LEU A 268 -2.82 1.78 13.84
C LEU A 268 -1.85 2.96 13.62
N LEU A 269 -0.91 2.86 12.68
CA LEU A 269 0.00 3.96 12.36
C LEU A 269 -0.76 5.19 11.84
N ILE A 270 -1.72 4.99 10.93
CA ILE A 270 -2.51 6.10 10.40
C ILE A 270 -3.32 6.77 11.52
N LEU A 271 -3.92 6.00 12.43
CA LEU A 271 -4.70 6.53 13.55
C LEU A 271 -3.85 7.26 14.60
N ILE A 272 -2.67 6.74 14.93
CA ILE A 272 -1.79 7.32 15.97
C ILE A 272 -1.07 8.58 15.47
N PHE A 273 -0.60 8.58 14.22
CA PHE A 273 0.20 9.68 13.69
C PHE A 273 -0.62 10.73 12.95
N ASN A 274 -1.67 10.31 12.23
CA ASN A 274 -2.58 11.14 11.45
C ASN A 274 -1.93 12.36 10.76
N LYS A 275 -0.78 12.15 10.11
CA LYS A 275 0.03 13.23 9.52
C LYS A 275 -0.44 13.64 8.11
N SER A 276 -1.15 12.74 7.42
CA SER A 276 -1.67 12.98 6.07
C SER A 276 -2.88 12.08 5.81
N SER A 277 -3.96 12.63 5.25
CA SER A 277 -5.12 11.85 4.78
C SER A 277 -4.73 10.88 3.66
N LEU A 278 -3.71 11.22 2.86
CA LEU A 278 -3.16 10.34 1.83
C LEU A 278 -2.49 9.08 2.42
N ALA A 279 -2.19 9.03 3.72
CA ALA A 279 -1.66 7.81 4.33
C ALA A 279 -2.66 6.64 4.30
N PHE A 280 -3.96 6.91 4.18
CA PHE A 280 -5.00 5.88 3.99
C PHE A 280 -4.79 5.02 2.75
N MET A 281 -4.07 5.55 1.77
CA MET A 281 -3.68 4.83 0.57
C MET A 281 -2.87 3.56 0.88
N LEU A 282 -2.04 3.60 1.91
CA LEU A 282 -1.16 2.47 2.22
C LEU A 282 -1.94 1.21 2.61
N LEU A 283 -3.17 1.35 3.12
CA LEU A 283 -4.08 0.25 3.46
C LEU A 283 -4.55 -0.55 2.24
N GLY A 284 -4.47 0.03 1.04
CA GLY A 284 -4.93 -0.63 -0.19
C GLY A 284 -4.23 -1.95 -0.45
N ILE A 285 -2.94 -2.06 -0.06
CA ILE A 285 -2.14 -3.27 -0.26
C ILE A 285 -2.71 -4.46 0.52
N PRO A 286 -2.72 -4.47 1.87
CA PRO A 286 -3.27 -5.60 2.60
C PRO A 286 -4.78 -5.77 2.35
N TYR A 287 -5.52 -4.69 2.14
CA TYR A 287 -6.94 -4.74 1.79
C TYR A 287 -7.17 -5.61 0.54
N ALA A 288 -6.44 -5.35 -0.54
CA ALA A 288 -6.58 -6.09 -1.79
C ALA A 288 -6.39 -7.59 -1.60
N PHE A 289 -5.37 -8.01 -0.84
CA PHE A 289 -5.11 -9.42 -0.57
C PHE A 289 -6.20 -10.07 0.30
N ILE A 290 -6.58 -9.44 1.41
CA ILE A 290 -7.56 -9.98 2.37
C ILE A 290 -8.94 -10.11 1.72
N VAL A 291 -9.39 -9.04 1.07
CA VAL A 291 -10.70 -9.00 0.43
C VAL A 291 -10.73 -9.95 -0.77
N ALA A 292 -9.67 -10.01 -1.61
CA ALA A 292 -9.62 -10.95 -2.72
C ALA A 292 -9.70 -12.40 -2.24
N HIS A 293 -8.93 -12.76 -1.20
CA HIS A 293 -8.96 -14.09 -0.63
C HIS A 293 -10.39 -14.48 -0.20
N GLN A 294 -11.06 -13.60 0.56
CA GLN A 294 -12.41 -13.89 1.06
C GLN A 294 -13.44 -13.97 -0.07
N LEU A 295 -13.35 -13.09 -1.08
CA LEU A 295 -14.29 -13.07 -2.19
C LEU A 295 -14.23 -14.34 -3.05
N VAL A 296 -13.05 -14.94 -3.22
CA VAL A 296 -12.90 -16.21 -3.95
C VAL A 296 -13.61 -17.37 -3.26
N LEU A 297 -13.70 -17.35 -1.93
CA LEU A 297 -14.32 -18.43 -1.14
C LEU A 297 -15.86 -18.35 -1.11
N LEU A 298 -16.47 -17.27 -1.60
CA LEU A 298 -17.92 -17.07 -1.53
C LEU A 298 -18.69 -17.90 -2.56
N LYS A 299 -19.61 -18.75 -2.07
CA LYS A 299 -20.52 -19.51 -2.93
C LYS A 299 -21.65 -18.64 -3.52
N LYS A 300 -22.21 -17.72 -2.73
CA LYS A 300 -23.27 -16.76 -3.16
C LYS A 300 -22.66 -15.39 -3.39
N THR A 301 -22.59 -14.96 -4.65
CA THR A 301 -21.91 -13.71 -5.05
C THR A 301 -22.83 -12.60 -5.52
N ARG A 302 -24.16 -12.81 -5.58
CA ARG A 302 -25.11 -11.83 -6.17
C ARG A 302 -25.11 -10.50 -5.41
N LEU A 303 -25.33 -10.52 -4.10
CA LEU A 303 -25.40 -9.31 -3.27
C LEU A 303 -24.06 -8.55 -3.28
N ILE A 304 -22.94 -9.25 -3.13
CA ILE A 304 -21.62 -8.60 -3.09
C ILE A 304 -21.22 -8.08 -4.47
N ASN A 305 -21.60 -8.76 -5.57
CA ASN A 305 -21.42 -8.20 -6.91
C ASN A 305 -22.23 -6.90 -7.07
N LEU A 306 -23.43 -6.81 -6.50
CA LEU A 306 -24.25 -5.60 -6.54
C LEU A 306 -23.58 -4.47 -5.73
N ILE A 307 -23.10 -4.76 -4.52
CA ILE A 307 -22.35 -3.78 -3.71
C ILE A 307 -21.11 -3.28 -4.45
N LEU A 308 -20.28 -4.19 -4.98
CA LEU A 308 -19.08 -3.82 -5.74
C LEU A 308 -19.42 -2.97 -6.97
N LEU A 309 -20.50 -3.31 -7.68
CA LEU A 309 -20.95 -2.56 -8.85
C LEU A 309 -21.38 -1.14 -8.47
N VAL A 310 -22.17 -0.99 -7.41
CA VAL A 310 -22.60 0.31 -6.89
C VAL A 310 -21.39 1.16 -6.49
N ILE A 311 -20.41 0.57 -5.79
CA ILE A 311 -19.18 1.27 -5.42
C ILE A 311 -18.42 1.71 -6.69
N THR A 312 -18.26 0.83 -7.68
CA THR A 312 -17.56 1.21 -8.92
C THR A 312 -18.26 2.33 -9.68
N LEU A 313 -19.60 2.31 -9.76
CA LEU A 313 -20.37 3.37 -10.41
C LEU A 313 -20.23 4.69 -9.66
N PHE A 314 -20.25 4.66 -8.33
CA PHE A 314 -20.09 5.84 -7.51
C PHE A 314 -18.69 6.45 -7.66
N ILE A 315 -17.65 5.62 -7.66
CA ILE A 315 -16.26 6.06 -7.89
C ILE A 315 -16.12 6.70 -9.26
N VAL A 316 -16.59 6.04 -10.32
CA VAL A 316 -16.53 6.58 -11.69
C VAL A 316 -17.32 7.89 -11.78
N GLY A 317 -18.51 7.95 -11.17
CA GLY A 317 -19.31 9.17 -11.11
C GLY A 317 -18.58 10.33 -10.43
N ASN A 318 -17.90 10.06 -9.30
CA ASN A 318 -17.11 11.08 -8.58
C ASN A 318 -15.96 11.60 -9.45
N HIS A 319 -15.23 10.71 -10.14
CA HIS A 319 -14.14 11.10 -11.04
C HIS A 319 -14.62 11.88 -12.27
N LEU A 320 -15.77 11.52 -12.84
CA LEU A 320 -16.36 12.28 -13.94
C LEU A 320 -16.82 13.67 -13.50
N MET A 321 -17.36 13.84 -12.29
CA MET A 321 -17.74 15.17 -11.80
C MET A 321 -16.55 16.12 -11.67
N ILE A 322 -15.34 15.62 -11.38
CA ILE A 322 -14.13 16.44 -11.35
C ILE A 322 -13.84 17.06 -12.73
N LEU A 323 -14.11 16.33 -13.83
CA LEU A 323 -13.97 16.86 -15.19
C LEU A 323 -14.99 17.95 -15.51
N PHE A 324 -16.22 17.86 -14.97
CA PHE A 324 -17.30 18.82 -15.25
C PHE A 324 -17.28 20.05 -14.34
N ASN A 325 -16.78 19.93 -13.10
CA ASN A 325 -16.67 21.04 -12.15
C ASN A 325 -15.40 21.90 -12.33
N ALA A 326 -14.56 21.60 -13.34
CA ALA A 326 -13.38 22.39 -13.68
C ALA A 326 -13.70 23.65 -14.53
N TYR A 327 -14.98 24.03 -14.63
CA TYR A 327 -15.46 25.23 -15.34
C TYR A 327 -16.12 26.24 -14.40
#